data_AF-A0AB94IMY5-F1
#
_entry.id   AF-A0AB94IMY5-F1
#
_cell.length_a   1.000
_cell.length_b   1.000
_cell.length_c   1.000
_cell.angle_alpha   90.00
_cell.angle_beta   90.00
_cell.angle_gamma   90.00
#
_symmetry.space_group_name_H-M   'P 1'
#
loop_
_entity.id
_entity.type
_entity.pdbx_description
1 polymer ?
#
loop_
_entity_poly.entity_id
_entity_poly.type
_entity_poly.pdbx_seq_one_letter_code
_entity_poly.pdbx_strand_id
1 'polypeptide(L)'
;MKTKNIVIVVSVLLNLILGFMVIYEKQTGNESPTDIGLSFKEAVRTENYALAKSLIAQGRKEYIPDETLKKVNDIMSSGTNFQTYELLEFDNGEMVLLNFTPNENYDVSSRCSRELPINIHEMS
;
A
#
# COMPACT_ATOMS: atom_id res chain seq x y z
N MET A 1 16.27 -52.87 0.57
CA MET A 1 16.16 -51.93 -0.58
C MET A 1 14.97 -50.98 -0.48
N LYS A 2 13.80 -51.37 0.06
CA LYS A 2 12.59 -50.51 0.12
C LYS A 2 12.77 -49.22 0.94
N THR A 3 13.41 -49.28 2.10
CA THR A 3 13.61 -48.12 2.98
C THR A 3 14.58 -47.09 2.42
N LYS A 4 15.68 -47.51 1.77
CA LYS A 4 16.62 -46.60 1.10
C LYS A 4 15.95 -45.80 -0.03
N ASN A 5 15.08 -46.43 -0.82
CA ASN A 5 14.36 -45.73 -1.88
C ASN A 5 13.34 -44.73 -1.32
N ILE A 6 12.68 -45.06 -0.19
CA ILE A 6 11.76 -44.13 0.49
C ILE A 6 12.51 -42.89 0.99
N VAL A 7 13.67 -43.05 1.62
CA VAL A 7 14.48 -41.92 2.11
C VAL A 7 14.92 -41.00 0.97
N ILE A 8 15.31 -41.58 -0.17
CA ILE A 8 15.68 -40.80 -1.36
C ILE A 8 14.47 -40.02 -1.90
N VAL A 9 13.30 -40.67 -2.03
CA VAL A 9 12.08 -40.03 -2.51
C VAL A 9 11.66 -38.89 -1.58
N VAL A 10 11.69 -39.10 -0.25
CA VAL A 10 11.35 -38.07 0.73
C VAL A 10 12.33 -36.89 0.67
N SER A 11 13.63 -37.16 0.50
CA SER A 11 14.63 -36.11 0.37
C SER A 11 14.42 -35.26 -0.90
N VAL A 12 14.12 -35.89 -2.03
CA VAL A 12 13.82 -35.19 -3.29
C VAL A 12 12.54 -34.37 -3.16
N LEU A 13 11.49 -34.93 -2.54
CA LEU A 13 10.22 -34.23 -2.34
C LEU A 13 10.39 -33.00 -1.43
N LEU A 14 11.17 -33.13 -0.37
CA LEU A 14 11.44 -32.03 0.56
C LEU A 14 12.17 -30.87 -0.13
N ASN A 15 13.17 -31.18 -0.95
CA ASN A 15 13.90 -30.16 -1.72
C ASN A 15 13.00 -29.46 -2.76
N LEU A 16 12.06 -30.18 -3.39
CA LEU A 16 11.07 -29.59 -4.29
C LEU A 16 10.13 -28.63 -3.57
N ILE A 17 9.64 -29.01 -2.38
CA ILE A 17 8.75 -28.15 -1.57
C ILE A 17 9.47 -26.88 -1.13
N LEU A 18 10.72 -27.01 -0.64
CA LEU A 18 11.54 -25.87 -0.22
C LEU A 18 11.84 -24.94 -1.41
N GLY A 19 12.18 -25.50 -2.58
CA GLY A 19 12.41 -24.71 -3.80
C GLY A 19 11.18 -23.91 -4.22
N PHE A 20 9.99 -24.51 -4.14
CA PHE A 20 8.73 -23.82 -4.43
C PHE A 20 8.45 -22.67 -3.45
N MET A 21 8.74 -22.86 -2.17
CA MET A 21 8.50 -21.85 -1.13
C MET A 21 9.37 -20.61 -1.33
N VAL A 22 10.66 -20.80 -1.67
CA VAL A 22 11.60 -19.70 -1.97
C VAL A 22 11.17 -18.90 -3.21
N ILE A 23 10.64 -19.57 -4.24
CA ILE A 23 10.15 -18.90 -5.45
C ILE A 23 8.91 -18.03 -5.13
N TYR A 24 8.01 -18.53 -4.29
CA TYR A 24 6.81 -17.81 -3.87
C TYR A 24 7.11 -16.54 -3.04
N GLU A 25 8.06 -16.62 -2.11
CA GLU A 25 8.47 -15.45 -1.32
C GLU A 25 9.12 -14.37 -2.19
N LYS A 26 9.92 -14.76 -3.18
CA LYS A 26 10.55 -13.79 -4.09
C LYS A 26 9.54 -13.07 -4.98
N GLN A 27 8.42 -13.71 -5.31
CA GLN A 27 7.37 -13.08 -6.13
C GLN A 27 6.51 -12.09 -5.35
N THR A 28 6.36 -12.27 -4.04
CA THR A 28 5.50 -11.42 -3.19
C THR A 28 6.20 -10.17 -2.66
N GLY A 29 7.52 -10.02 -2.86
CA GLY A 29 8.31 -8.91 -2.31
C GLY A 29 8.52 -7.69 -3.22
N ASN A 30 7.99 -7.67 -4.44
CA ASN A 30 8.32 -6.63 -5.44
C ASN A 30 7.13 -5.75 -5.86
N GLU A 31 5.98 -5.84 -5.19
CA GLU A 31 4.85 -4.98 -5.53
C GLU A 31 5.17 -3.55 -5.07
N SER A 32 5.21 -2.61 -6.01
CA SER A 32 5.39 -1.20 -5.66
C SER A 32 4.18 -0.69 -4.86
N PRO A 33 4.31 0.39 -4.08
CA PRO A 33 3.17 1.02 -3.42
C PRO A 33 2.02 1.35 -4.41
N THR A 34 2.38 1.70 -5.64
CA THR A 34 1.45 1.95 -6.74
C THR A 34 0.68 0.68 -7.15
N ASP A 35 1.35 -0.46 -7.24
CA ASP A 35 0.72 -1.74 -7.60
C ASP A 35 -0.26 -2.22 -6.52
N ILE A 36 0.14 -2.09 -5.25
CA ILE A 36 -0.73 -2.40 -4.09
C ILE A 36 -1.93 -1.46 -4.07
N GLY A 37 -1.71 -0.16 -4.31
CA GLY A 37 -2.77 0.85 -4.37
C GLY A 37 -3.78 0.57 -5.48
N LEU A 38 -3.31 0.18 -6.67
CA LEU A 38 -4.16 -0.19 -7.80
C LEU A 38 -4.96 -1.46 -7.50
N SER A 39 -4.32 -2.48 -6.92
CA SER A 39 -4.96 -3.73 -6.53
C SER A 39 -6.03 -3.52 -5.45
N PHE A 40 -5.75 -2.66 -4.48
CA PHE A 40 -6.72 -2.25 -3.46
C PHE A 40 -7.93 -1.55 -4.10
N LYS A 41 -7.69 -0.57 -4.98
CA LYS A 41 -8.74 0.15 -5.70
C LYS A 41 -9.65 -0.82 -6.48
N GLU A 42 -9.07 -1.78 -7.20
CA GLU A 42 -9.82 -2.76 -7.96
C GLU A 42 -10.62 -3.71 -7.05
N ALA A 43 -10.03 -4.16 -5.94
CA ALA A 43 -10.71 -5.00 -4.96
C ALA A 43 -11.92 -4.29 -4.34
N VAL A 44 -11.81 -3.00 -4.03
CA VAL A 44 -12.94 -2.19 -3.54
C VAL A 44 -14.02 -2.01 -4.61
N ARG A 45 -13.62 -1.73 -5.86
CA ARG A 45 -14.52 -1.54 -7.00
C ARG A 45 -15.34 -2.79 -7.33
N THR A 46 -14.74 -3.97 -7.18
CA THR A 46 -15.35 -5.28 -7.43
C THR A 46 -16.03 -5.89 -6.21
N GLU A 47 -16.14 -5.11 -5.11
CA GLU A 47 -16.71 -5.54 -3.83
C GLU A 47 -16.02 -6.76 -3.18
N ASN A 48 -14.78 -7.04 -3.59
CA ASN A 48 -13.94 -8.08 -2.99
C ASN A 48 -13.24 -7.54 -1.72
N TYR A 49 -14.02 -7.32 -0.66
CA TYR A 49 -13.53 -6.73 0.59
C TYR A 49 -12.56 -7.62 1.37
N ALA A 50 -12.61 -8.94 1.15
CA ALA A 50 -11.62 -9.86 1.72
C ALA A 50 -10.21 -9.58 1.18
N LEU A 51 -10.08 -9.40 -0.14
CA LEU A 51 -8.84 -9.01 -0.79
C LEU A 51 -8.44 -7.56 -0.43
N ALA A 52 -9.39 -6.63 -0.41
CA ALA A 52 -9.10 -5.25 0.00
C ALA A 52 -8.52 -5.20 1.42
N LYS A 53 -9.09 -5.96 2.36
CA LYS A 53 -8.57 -6.07 3.74
C LYS A 53 -7.24 -6.80 3.83
N SER A 54 -6.92 -7.74 2.94
CA SER A 54 -5.61 -8.41 2.97
C SER A 54 -4.48 -7.43 2.64
N LEU A 55 -4.74 -6.46 1.77
CA LEU A 55 -3.79 -5.42 1.32
C LEU A 55 -3.62 -4.26 2.32
N ILE A 56 -4.49 -4.14 3.33
CA ILE A 56 -4.37 -3.14 4.39
C ILE A 56 -3.30 -3.59 5.41
N ALA A 57 -2.53 -2.65 5.96
CA ALA A 57 -1.57 -2.94 7.02
C ALA A 57 -2.24 -3.65 8.22
N GLN A 58 -1.61 -4.69 8.78
CA GLN A 58 -2.20 -5.59 9.77
C GLN A 58 -2.83 -4.86 10.97
N GLY A 59 -2.18 -3.82 11.50
CA GLY A 59 -2.70 -3.01 12.61
C GLY A 59 -3.84 -2.05 12.26
N ARG A 60 -4.24 -1.95 11.00
CA ARG A 60 -5.33 -1.07 10.53
C ARG A 60 -6.58 -1.85 10.08
N LYS A 61 -6.47 -3.16 9.86
CA LYS A 61 -7.56 -4.01 9.34
C LYS A 61 -8.81 -3.97 10.21
N GLU A 62 -8.64 -3.97 11.53
CA GLU A 62 -9.74 -3.99 12.50
C GLU A 62 -10.51 -2.66 12.57
N TYR A 63 -9.89 -1.56 12.15
CA TYR A 63 -10.47 -0.23 12.20
C TYR A 63 -11.22 0.16 10.92
N ILE A 64 -11.19 -0.69 9.89
CA ILE A 64 -11.82 -0.43 8.59
C ILE A 64 -12.94 -1.45 8.37
N PRO A 65 -14.19 -1.12 8.78
CA PRO A 65 -15.34 -1.97 8.53
C PRO A 65 -15.70 -2.02 7.04
N ASP A 66 -16.43 -3.05 6.63
CA ASP A 66 -16.88 -3.19 5.24
C ASP A 66 -17.76 -2.02 4.78
N GLU A 67 -18.51 -1.41 5.69
CA GLU A 67 -19.28 -0.20 5.42
C GLU A 67 -18.42 0.97 4.93
N THR A 68 -17.19 1.09 5.44
CA THR A 68 -16.24 2.10 4.99
C THR A 68 -15.78 1.80 3.56
N LEU A 69 -15.46 0.53 3.26
CA LEU A 69 -15.07 0.12 1.91
C LEU A 69 -16.21 0.31 0.90
N LYS A 70 -17.45 0.06 1.32
CA LYS A 70 -18.64 0.32 0.51
C LYS A 70 -18.80 1.81 0.18
N LYS A 71 -18.66 2.70 1.18
CA LYS A 71 -18.67 4.15 0.94
C LYS A 71 -17.57 4.59 -0.03
N VAL A 72 -16.38 4.00 0.07
CA VAL A 72 -15.28 4.26 -0.87
C VAL A 72 -15.69 3.85 -2.29
N ASN A 73 -16.32 2.68 -2.48
CA ASN A 73 -16.81 2.24 -3.78
C ASN A 73 -17.87 3.20 -4.37
N ASP A 74 -18.80 3.66 -3.53
CA ASP A 74 -19.85 4.62 -3.93
C ASP A 74 -19.23 5.94 -4.41
N ILE A 75 -18.23 6.46 -3.68
CA ILE A 75 -17.50 7.68 -4.04
C ILE A 75 -16.71 7.50 -5.34
N MET A 76 -16.00 6.38 -5.49
CA MET A 76 -15.21 6.08 -6.71
C MET A 76 -16.10 5.95 -7.95
N SER A 77 -17.29 5.38 -7.79
CA SER A 77 -18.27 5.22 -8.88
C SER A 77 -18.92 6.54 -9.28
N SER A 78 -18.95 7.54 -8.39
CA SER A 78 -19.63 8.81 -8.61
C SER A 78 -18.88 9.82 -9.49
N GLY A 79 -17.70 9.48 -10.03
CA GLY A 79 -16.95 10.37 -10.93
C GLY A 79 -16.49 11.64 -10.21
N THR A 80 -15.52 11.49 -9.32
CA THR A 80 -15.06 12.58 -8.46
C THR A 80 -14.00 13.45 -9.14
N ASN A 81 -14.26 14.76 -9.19
CA ASN A 81 -13.32 15.79 -9.65
C ASN A 81 -12.37 16.17 -8.49
N PHE A 82 -11.26 15.44 -8.32
CA PHE A 82 -10.27 15.72 -7.28
C PHE A 82 -9.19 16.67 -7.80
N GLN A 83 -9.46 17.97 -7.78
CA GLN A 83 -8.44 19.01 -8.05
C GLN A 83 -7.69 19.49 -6.80
N THR A 84 -7.97 18.92 -5.63
CA THR A 84 -7.52 19.47 -4.33
C THR A 84 -6.52 18.60 -3.58
N TYR A 85 -6.11 17.44 -4.09
CA TYR A 85 -5.13 16.60 -3.39
C TYR A 85 -4.01 16.14 -4.32
N GLU A 86 -2.76 16.23 -3.85
CA GLU A 86 -1.56 15.74 -4.55
C GLU A 86 -0.78 14.81 -3.64
N LEU A 87 -0.29 13.70 -4.19
CA LEU A 87 0.53 12.74 -3.48
C LEU A 87 1.99 13.00 -3.84
N LEU A 88 2.83 13.33 -2.85
CA LEU A 88 4.27 13.40 -3.01
C LEU A 88 4.91 12.09 -2.53
N GLU A 89 5.71 11.48 -3.39
CA GLU A 89 6.50 10.29 -3.09
C GLU A 89 7.96 10.71 -2.86
N PHE A 90 8.54 10.29 -1.74
CA PHE A 90 9.94 10.54 -1.40
C PHE A 90 10.81 9.36 -1.84
N ASP A 91 12.10 9.60 -2.10
CA ASP A 91 13.05 8.57 -2.53
C ASP A 91 13.22 7.41 -1.53
N ASN A 92 12.82 7.63 -0.27
CA ASN A 92 12.81 6.61 0.79
C ASN A 92 11.53 5.74 0.80
N GLY A 93 10.59 5.96 -0.12
CA GLY A 93 9.30 5.26 -0.22
C GLY A 93 8.22 5.79 0.72
N GLU A 94 8.47 6.88 1.45
CA GLU A 94 7.43 7.57 2.21
C GLU A 94 6.53 8.37 1.26
N MET A 95 5.24 8.45 1.59
CA MET A 95 4.25 9.17 0.81
C MET A 95 3.53 10.20 1.67
N VAL A 96 3.40 11.43 1.18
CA VAL A 96 2.69 12.53 1.85
C VAL A 96 1.54 13.01 0.96
N LEU A 97 0.33 13.03 1.52
CA LEU A 97 -0.85 13.57 0.83
C LEU A 97 -1.00 15.05 1.17
N LEU A 98 -0.81 15.90 0.17
CA LEU A 98 -1.08 17.34 0.23
C LEU A 98 -2.56 17.61 -0.05
N ASN A 99 -3.16 18.51 0.73
CA ASN A 99 -4.52 19.01 0.51
C ASN A 99 -4.45 20.49 0.12
N PHE A 100 -4.73 20.81 -1.13
CA PHE A 100 -4.91 22.16 -1.65
C PHE A 100 -6.34 22.63 -1.39
N THR A 101 -6.55 23.24 -0.23
CA THR A 101 -7.77 24.04 0.01
C THR A 101 -7.63 25.40 -0.68
N PRO A 102 -8.50 25.76 -1.64
CA PRO A 102 -8.52 27.12 -2.18
C PRO A 102 -8.94 28.06 -1.05
N ASN A 103 -8.00 28.83 -0.52
CA ASN A 103 -8.27 29.85 0.48
C ASN A 103 -8.37 31.20 -0.23
N GLU A 104 -9.54 31.83 -0.22
CA GLU A 104 -9.75 33.17 -0.79
C GLU A 104 -9.04 34.28 0.00
N ASN A 105 -8.39 33.96 1.13
CA ASN A 105 -7.55 34.88 1.87
C ASN A 105 -6.16 34.27 2.07
N TYR A 106 -5.21 34.67 1.22
CA TYR A 106 -3.79 34.54 1.52
C TYR A 106 -3.48 35.44 2.72
N ASP A 107 -3.51 34.86 3.91
CA ASP A 107 -2.66 35.28 5.01
C ASP A 107 -1.94 34.03 5.52
N VAL A 108 -0.63 33.95 5.26
CA VAL A 108 0.22 32.82 5.65
C VAL A 108 0.48 32.95 7.15
N SER A 109 -0.53 32.58 7.94
CA SER A 109 -0.38 32.39 9.38
C SER A 109 0.20 31.00 9.63
N SER A 110 1.52 30.96 9.72
CA SER A 110 2.31 29.82 10.16
C SER A 110 1.92 29.40 11.58
N ARG A 111 1.05 28.40 11.69
CA ARG A 111 0.87 27.62 12.92
C ARG A 111 0.88 26.12 12.62
N CYS A 112 1.97 25.66 12.02
CA CYS A 112 2.46 24.31 12.30
C CYS A 112 3.37 24.43 13.53
N SER A 113 2.89 23.97 14.69
CA SER A 113 3.67 24.04 15.93
C SER A 113 4.86 23.08 15.89
N ARG A 114 6.04 23.71 15.88
CA ARG A 114 7.33 23.31 16.48
C ARG A 114 8.28 22.38 15.71
N GLU A 115 9.33 23.06 15.23
CA GLU A 115 10.76 22.75 15.28
C GLU A 115 11.33 21.76 14.26
N LEU A 116 11.81 22.31 13.15
CA LEU A 116 13.13 22.02 12.53
C LEU A 116 13.47 23.17 11.57
N PRO A 117 14.54 23.96 11.81
CA PRO A 117 14.94 25.02 10.89
C PRO A 117 15.78 24.39 9.77
N ILE A 118 15.17 24.12 8.61
CA ILE A 118 15.94 23.85 7.40
C ILE A 118 16.01 25.16 6.61
N ASN A 119 17.16 25.80 6.74
CA ASN A 119 17.55 27.03 6.06
C ASN A 119 17.96 26.65 4.63
N ILE A 120 17.13 26.96 3.63
CA ILE A 120 17.51 26.86 2.21
C ILE A 120 17.57 28.28 1.66
N HIS A 121 18.70 28.92 1.88
CA HIS A 121 19.17 30.05 1.09
C HIS A 121 20.57 29.67 0.57
N GLU A 122 20.82 30.02 -0.68
CA GLU A 122 22.03 29.77 -1.49
C GLU A 122 22.08 28.43 -2.24
N MET A 123 21.55 28.44 -3.46
CA MET A 123 22.30 27.98 -4.64
C MET A 123 21.79 28.74 -5.87
N SER A 124 22.43 29.87 -6.14
CA SER A 124 22.59 30.45 -7.47
C SER A 124 24.07 30.44 -7.78
#